data_AF-A0A0S7BV30-F1
#
_entry.id   AF-A0A0S7BV30-F1
#
_cell.length_a   1.000
_cell.length_b   1.000
_cell.length_c   1.000
_cell.angle_alpha   90.00
_cell.angle_beta   90.00
_cell.angle_gamma   90.00
#
_symmetry.space_group_name_H-M   'P 1'
#
loop_
_entity.id
_entity.type
_entity.pdbx_description
1 polymer ?
#
loop_
_entity_poly.entity_id
_entity_poly.type
_entity_poly.pdbx_seq_one_letter_code
_entity_poly.pdbx_strand_id
1 'polypeptide(L)'
;MDMKVVTLGRISKADIENAIGNRIEKDSILCADGHVSYKGFAKDNQLSLVVLRADLKQYVKNGIYHIQTVNSLHNRVKKWIDSTFWGVSTKYLQNYLNWYRVQQAVKSSLRPTEEVVKYTTLDLLSLTRYRTIGEKYQTLKATHL
;
A
#
# COMPACT_ATOMS: atom_id res chain seq x y z
N MET A 1 7.55 3.38 -4.19
CA MET A 1 6.30 3.17 -3.42
C MET A 1 6.50 2.04 -2.42
N ASP A 2 6.39 2.35 -1.14
CA ASP A 2 6.31 1.35 -0.06
C ASP A 2 4.88 0.79 0.00
N MET A 3 4.71 -0.52 0.20
CA MET A 3 3.38 -1.17 0.24
C MET A 3 3.20 -1.77 1.63
N LYS A 4 2.12 -1.38 2.32
CA LYS A 4 1.84 -1.83 3.68
C LYS A 4 0.40 -2.33 3.79
N VAL A 5 0.21 -3.51 4.36
CA VAL A 5 -1.10 -3.99 4.80
C VAL A 5 -1.45 -3.24 6.08
N VAL A 6 -2.57 -2.52 6.06
CA VAL A 6 -2.95 -1.63 7.17
C VAL A 6 -4.11 -2.21 7.99
N THR A 7 -5.11 -2.76 7.33
CA THR A 7 -6.28 -3.37 7.99
C THR A 7 -6.82 -4.52 7.13
N LEU A 8 -7.56 -5.43 7.75
CA LEU A 8 -8.34 -6.47 7.07
C LEU A 8 -9.81 -6.09 6.88
N GLY A 9 -10.22 -4.96 7.46
CA GLY A 9 -11.59 -4.45 7.42
C GLY A 9 -11.70 -3.10 6.73
N ARG A 10 -12.73 -2.36 7.13
CA ARG A 10 -12.93 -0.99 6.66
C ARG A 10 -11.83 -0.10 7.22
N ILE A 11 -11.17 0.67 6.35
CA ILE A 11 -10.07 1.55 6.75
C ILE A 11 -10.58 2.70 7.62
N SER A 12 -9.99 2.88 8.80
CA SER A 12 -10.26 4.01 9.69
C SER A 12 -9.31 5.18 9.42
N LYS A 13 -9.59 6.34 10.02
CA LYS A 13 -8.67 7.48 9.98
C LYS A 13 -7.34 7.16 10.69
N ALA A 14 -7.41 6.49 11.84
CA ALA A 14 -6.24 6.10 12.64
C ALA A 14 -5.32 5.14 11.87
N ASP A 15 -5.91 4.24 11.08
CA ASP A 15 -5.16 3.34 10.19
C ASP A 15 -4.33 4.12 9.17
N ILE A 16 -4.92 5.15 8.55
CA ILE A 16 -4.23 6.01 7.57
C ILE A 16 -3.12 6.80 8.27
N GLU A 17 -3.41 7.41 9.42
CA GLU A 17 -2.44 8.16 10.23
C GLU A 17 -1.22 7.29 10.57
N ASN A 18 -1.44 6.09 11.09
CA ASN A 18 -0.39 5.14 11.44
C ASN A 18 0.39 4.59 10.23
N ALA A 19 -0.21 4.62 9.03
CA ALA A 19 0.42 4.11 7.82
C ALA A 19 1.30 5.15 7.13
N ILE A 20 0.80 6.40 7.01
CA ILE A 20 1.41 7.42 6.16
C ILE A 20 1.50 8.82 6.80
N GLY A 21 0.93 9.06 7.99
CA GLY A 21 0.89 10.38 8.62
C GLY A 21 2.27 11.04 8.73
N ASN A 22 3.23 10.33 9.34
CA ASN A 22 4.61 10.80 9.49
C ASN A 22 5.42 10.88 8.18
N ARG A 23 4.83 10.55 7.03
CA ARG A 23 5.49 10.51 5.71
C ARG A 23 4.94 11.57 4.76
N ILE A 24 3.99 12.38 5.20
CA ILE A 24 3.32 13.39 4.39
C ILE A 24 3.63 14.77 4.96
N GLU A 25 4.08 15.67 4.10
CA GLU A 25 4.28 17.07 4.45
C GLU A 25 2.94 17.81 4.48
N LYS A 26 2.87 18.84 5.34
CA LYS A 26 1.74 19.77 5.35
C LYS A 26 1.58 20.40 3.96
N ASP A 27 0.35 20.78 3.61
CA ASP A 27 -0.01 21.32 2.29
C ASP A 27 0.17 20.36 1.09
N SER A 28 0.49 19.08 1.35
CA SER A 28 0.47 18.06 0.30
C SER A 28 -0.95 17.83 -0.23
N ILE A 29 -1.03 17.41 -1.49
CA ILE A 29 -2.30 17.08 -2.15
C ILE A 29 -2.58 15.59 -2.01
N LEU A 30 -3.65 15.24 -1.31
CA LEU A 30 -4.11 13.87 -1.16
C LEU A 30 -5.14 13.55 -2.25
N CYS A 31 -4.80 12.62 -3.14
CA CYS A 31 -5.76 12.07 -4.11
C CYS A 31 -6.34 10.76 -3.55
N ALA A 32 -7.66 10.72 -3.33
CA ALA A 32 -8.32 9.55 -2.77
C ALA A 32 -9.69 9.28 -3.39
N ASP A 33 -10.21 8.08 -3.18
CA ASP A 33 -11.62 7.80 -3.41
C ASP A 33 -12.49 8.55 -2.38
N GLY A 34 -13.80 8.56 -2.58
CA GLY A 34 -14.73 9.33 -1.74
C GLY A 34 -14.86 8.88 -0.29
N HIS A 35 -14.03 7.97 0.22
CA HIS A 35 -14.17 7.38 1.55
C HIS A 35 -13.96 8.41 2.68
N VAL A 36 -14.82 8.35 3.71
CA VAL A 36 -14.87 9.34 4.80
C VAL A 36 -13.56 9.41 5.60
N SER A 37 -12.85 8.30 5.76
CA SER A 37 -11.58 8.24 6.51
C SER A 37 -10.50 9.13 5.88
N TYR A 38 -10.42 9.20 4.54
CA TYR A 38 -9.48 10.09 3.86
C TYR A 38 -9.86 11.56 4.03
N LYS A 39 -11.17 11.87 4.09
CA LYS A 39 -11.66 13.24 4.38
C LYS A 39 -11.25 13.69 5.78
N GLY A 40 -11.46 12.83 6.78
CA GLY A 40 -11.05 13.12 8.16
C GLY A 40 -9.54 13.29 8.28
N PHE A 41 -8.76 12.37 7.69
CA PHE A 41 -7.30 12.42 7.70
C PHE A 41 -6.75 13.70 7.05
N ALA A 42 -7.28 14.09 5.88
CA ALA A 42 -6.86 15.31 5.20
C ALA A 42 -7.15 16.58 6.00
N LYS A 43 -8.31 16.64 6.66
CA LYS A 43 -8.68 17.79 7.50
C LYS A 43 -7.74 17.95 8.69
N ASP A 44 -7.43 16.85 9.39
CA ASP A 44 -6.60 16.88 10.59
C ASP A 44 -5.13 17.19 10.26
N ASN A 45 -4.66 16.77 9.08
CA ASN A 45 -3.28 16.98 8.62
C ASN A 45 -3.09 18.20 7.70
N GLN A 46 -4.13 19.04 7.54
CA GLN A 46 -4.08 20.25 6.69
C GLN A 46 -3.66 19.93 5.24
N LEU A 47 -4.24 18.89 4.67
CA LEU A 47 -3.96 18.42 3.32
C LEU A 47 -5.07 18.87 2.34
N SER A 48 -4.67 19.21 1.13
CA SER A 48 -5.62 19.48 0.04
C SER A 48 -6.17 18.16 -0.50
N LEU A 49 -7.45 17.86 -0.23
CA LEU A 49 -8.07 16.61 -0.70
C LEU A 49 -8.67 16.75 -2.10
N VAL A 50 -8.17 15.97 -3.04
CA VAL A 50 -8.77 15.74 -4.35
C VAL A 50 -9.49 14.40 -4.36
N VAL A 51 -10.83 14.46 -4.28
CA VAL A 51 -11.68 13.27 -4.38
C VAL A 51 -11.89 12.90 -5.86
N LEU A 52 -11.56 11.66 -6.21
CA LEU A 52 -11.78 11.06 -7.53
C LEU A 52 -12.79 9.93 -7.41
N ARG A 53 -13.96 10.12 -8.02
CA ARG A 53 -15.11 9.22 -7.90
C ARG A 53 -15.27 8.38 -9.16
N ALA A 54 -14.93 7.09 -9.04
CA ALA A 54 -15.08 6.14 -10.13
C ALA A 54 -16.56 5.95 -10.57
N ASP A 55 -17.49 6.03 -9.62
CA ASP A 55 -18.93 5.93 -9.87
C ASP A 55 -19.47 7.09 -10.73
N LEU A 56 -18.86 8.28 -10.62
CA LEU A 56 -19.16 9.43 -11.47
C LEU A 56 -18.31 9.44 -12.76
N LYS A 57 -17.57 8.37 -13.05
CA LYS A 57 -16.57 8.29 -14.14
C LYS A 57 -15.50 9.39 -14.08
N GLN A 58 -15.26 9.96 -12.89
CA GLN A 58 -14.26 11.02 -12.65
C GLN A 58 -12.93 10.39 -12.25
N TYR A 59 -12.17 9.96 -13.25
CA TYR A 59 -10.84 9.34 -13.06
C TYR A 59 -9.69 10.36 -13.14
N VAL A 60 -9.97 11.54 -13.68
CA VAL A 60 -9.05 12.67 -13.82
C VAL A 60 -9.74 13.92 -13.32
N LYS A 61 -9.08 14.69 -12.46
CA LYS A 61 -9.55 16.01 -12.02
C LYS A 61 -8.50 17.07 -12.33
N ASN A 62 -8.94 18.22 -12.84
CA ASN A 62 -8.08 19.35 -13.22
C ASN A 62 -6.94 18.99 -14.19
N GLY A 63 -7.08 17.90 -14.96
CA GLY A 63 -6.07 17.45 -15.94
C GLY A 63 -4.76 16.90 -15.37
N ILE A 64 -4.53 17.02 -14.06
CA ILE A 64 -3.25 16.68 -13.41
C ILE A 64 -3.40 15.59 -12.32
N TYR A 65 -4.61 15.39 -11.79
CA TYR A 65 -4.85 14.42 -10.72
C TYR A 65 -5.45 13.13 -11.27
N HIS A 66 -4.71 12.03 -11.17
CA HIS A 66 -5.09 10.72 -11.71
C HIS A 66 -5.09 9.64 -10.62
N ILE A 67 -6.18 8.89 -10.48
CA ILE A 67 -6.26 7.70 -9.58
C ILE A 67 -5.90 6.39 -10.30
N GLN A 68 -5.79 6.44 -11.63
CA GLN A 68 -5.55 5.25 -12.47
C GLN A 68 -4.22 4.56 -12.17
N THR A 69 -3.20 5.29 -11.71
CA THR A 69 -1.91 4.72 -11.31
C THR A 69 -2.08 3.76 -10.13
N VAL A 70 -2.84 4.18 -9.10
CA VAL A 70 -3.12 3.36 -7.91
C VAL A 70 -4.03 2.20 -8.27
N ASN A 71 -5.09 2.44 -9.05
CA ASN A 71 -6.00 1.38 -9.50
C ASN A 71 -5.27 0.33 -10.35
N SER A 72 -4.39 0.75 -11.25
CA SER A 72 -3.57 -0.14 -12.07
C SER A 72 -2.57 -0.93 -11.22
N LEU A 73 -1.97 -0.31 -10.19
CA LEU A 73 -1.13 -1.03 -9.24
C LEU A 73 -1.92 -2.09 -8.48
N HIS A 74 -3.07 -1.73 -7.91
CA HIS A 74 -3.94 -2.66 -7.19
C HIS A 74 -4.35 -3.85 -8.08
N ASN A 75 -4.80 -3.59 -9.31
CA ASN A 75 -5.18 -4.65 -10.25
C ASN A 75 -4.02 -5.59 -10.58
N ARG A 76 -2.80 -5.06 -10.80
CA ARG A 76 -1.62 -5.89 -11.08
C ARG A 76 -1.22 -6.77 -9.90
N VAL A 77 -1.27 -6.24 -8.67
CA VAL A 77 -0.99 -7.02 -7.46
C VAL A 77 -2.03 -8.13 -7.29
N LYS A 78 -3.32 -7.81 -7.44
CA LYS A 78 -4.40 -8.80 -7.35
C LYS A 78 -4.22 -9.91 -8.37
N LYS A 79 -4.04 -9.56 -9.66
CA LYS A 79 -3.81 -10.54 -10.73
C LYS A 79 -2.59 -11.41 -10.46
N TRP A 80 -1.49 -10.82 -9.97
CA TRP A 80 -0.28 -11.57 -9.64
C TRP A 80 -0.54 -12.61 -8.54
N ILE A 81 -1.29 -12.26 -7.50
CA ILE A 81 -1.66 -13.19 -6.43
C ILE A 81 -2.56 -14.31 -6.99
N ASP A 82 -3.61 -13.94 -7.70
CA ASP A 82 -4.64 -14.87 -8.19
C ASP A 82 -4.07 -15.84 -9.23
N SER A 83 -3.26 -15.35 -10.19
CA SER A 83 -2.76 -16.17 -11.29
C SER A 83 -1.53 -17.00 -10.95
N THR A 84 -0.74 -16.58 -9.95
CA THR A 84 0.53 -17.24 -9.60
C THR A 84 0.34 -18.22 -8.44
N PHE A 85 -0.47 -17.85 -7.44
CA PHE A 85 -0.58 -18.60 -6.19
C PHE A 85 -1.99 -19.14 -5.93
N TRP A 86 -2.98 -18.77 -6.75
CA TRP A 86 -4.39 -19.18 -6.57
C TRP A 86 -4.96 -18.75 -5.21
N GLY A 87 -4.47 -17.60 -4.73
CA GLY A 87 -4.75 -17.08 -3.39
C GLY A 87 -3.58 -17.30 -2.42
N VAL A 88 -3.57 -16.51 -1.35
CA VAL A 88 -2.52 -16.56 -0.30
C VAL A 88 -3.14 -16.39 1.08
N SER A 89 -2.50 -16.94 2.11
CA SER A 89 -2.92 -16.68 3.48
C SER A 89 -2.68 -15.22 3.85
N THR A 90 -3.72 -14.55 4.35
CA THR A 90 -3.69 -13.14 4.76
C THR A 90 -2.63 -12.85 5.82
N LYS A 91 -2.28 -13.86 6.64
CA LYS A 91 -1.18 -13.80 7.62
C LYS A 91 0.15 -13.40 6.98
N TYR A 92 0.40 -13.82 5.74
CA TYR A 92 1.63 -13.58 5.02
C TYR A 92 1.50 -12.52 3.92
N LEU A 93 0.35 -11.85 3.80
CA LEU A 93 0.07 -10.92 2.70
C LEU A 93 1.14 -9.83 2.56
N GLN A 94 1.63 -9.27 3.68
CA GLN A 94 2.71 -8.29 3.66
C GLN A 94 4.00 -8.84 3.01
N ASN A 95 4.33 -10.10 3.23
CA ASN A 95 5.52 -10.72 2.63
C ASN A 95 5.34 -10.88 1.12
N TYR A 96 4.14 -11.24 0.67
CA TYR A 96 3.83 -11.29 -0.76
C TYR A 96 3.90 -9.90 -1.40
N LEU A 97 3.43 -8.84 -0.74
CA LEU A 97 3.58 -7.47 -1.24
C LEU A 97 5.06 -7.06 -1.33
N ASN A 98 5.86 -7.39 -0.32
CA ASN A 98 7.30 -7.14 -0.35
C ASN A 98 7.96 -7.86 -1.53
N TRP A 99 7.61 -9.13 -1.74
CA TRP A 99 8.12 -9.90 -2.88
C TRP A 99 7.69 -9.29 -4.22
N TYR A 100 6.41 -8.93 -4.37
CA TYR A 100 5.93 -8.25 -5.57
C TYR A 100 6.77 -7.01 -5.87
N ARG A 101 7.08 -6.19 -4.84
CA ARG A 101 7.91 -5.00 -5.01
C ARG A 101 9.32 -5.34 -5.52
N VAL A 102 9.98 -6.32 -4.91
CA VAL A 102 11.32 -6.77 -5.34
C VAL A 102 11.26 -7.26 -6.79
N GLN A 103 10.26 -8.09 -7.14
CA GLN A 103 10.09 -8.59 -8.49
C GLN A 103 9.89 -7.45 -9.50
N GLN A 104 9.10 -6.43 -9.16
CA GLN A 104 8.90 -5.27 -10.02
C GLN A 104 10.17 -4.42 -10.17
N ALA A 105 10.93 -4.21 -9.09
CA ALA A 105 12.19 -3.47 -9.13
C ALA A 105 13.23 -4.18 -10.03
N VAL A 106 13.34 -5.50 -9.88
CA VAL A 106 14.24 -6.35 -10.69
C VAL A 106 13.84 -6.32 -12.16
N LYS A 107 12.55 -6.41 -12.48
CA LYS A 107 12.04 -6.30 -13.87
C LYS A 107 12.33 -4.95 -14.52
N SER A 108 12.33 -3.87 -13.74
CA SER A 108 12.63 -2.52 -14.24
C SER A 108 14.12 -2.17 -14.27
N SER A 109 14.99 -3.04 -13.73
CA SER A 109 16.41 -2.76 -13.59
C SER A 109 17.20 -3.17 -14.82
N LEU A 110 18.12 -2.31 -15.26
CA LEU A 110 19.14 -2.65 -16.25
C LEU A 110 20.15 -3.68 -15.71
N ARG A 111 20.24 -3.84 -14.39
CA ARG A 111 21.13 -4.78 -13.69
C ARG A 111 20.33 -5.59 -12.65
N PRO A 112 19.56 -6.60 -13.10
CA PRO A 112 18.66 -7.37 -12.24
C PRO A 112 19.37 -8.08 -11.08
N THR A 113 20.55 -8.64 -11.33
CA THR A 113 21.35 -9.39 -10.35
C THR A 113 21.80 -8.51 -9.19
N GLU A 114 22.28 -7.30 -9.47
CA GLU A 114 22.69 -6.34 -8.44
C GLU A 114 21.50 -5.88 -7.58
N GLU A 115 20.32 -5.66 -8.18
CA GLU A 115 19.13 -5.29 -7.42
C GLU A 115 18.69 -6.43 -6.48
N VAL A 116 18.70 -7.68 -6.95
CA VAL A 116 18.41 -8.83 -6.08
C VAL A 116 19.38 -8.87 -4.91
N VAL A 117 20.68 -8.71 -5.15
CA VAL A 117 21.71 -8.69 -4.11
C VAL A 117 21.42 -7.59 -3.09
N LYS A 118 21.14 -6.36 -3.52
CA LYS A 118 20.81 -5.27 -2.58
C LYS A 118 19.62 -5.61 -1.68
N TYR A 119 18.53 -6.13 -2.25
CA TYR A 119 17.33 -6.45 -1.48
C TYR A 119 17.53 -7.62 -0.53
N THR A 120 18.42 -8.58 -0.85
CA THR A 120 18.71 -9.72 0.03
C THR A 120 19.77 -9.39 1.08
N THR A 121 20.84 -8.67 0.73
CA THR A 121 21.94 -8.33 1.67
C THR A 121 21.55 -7.27 2.69
N LEU A 122 20.65 -6.34 2.33
CA LEU A 122 20.10 -5.37 3.29
C LEU A 122 19.09 -6.03 4.25
N ASP A 123 18.75 -7.30 4.06
CA ASP A 123 17.76 -7.99 4.88
C ASP A 123 18.32 -8.56 6.19
N LEU A 124 19.03 -7.74 6.96
CA LEU A 124 19.56 -8.12 8.28
C LEU A 124 18.46 -8.44 9.32
N LEU A 125 17.21 -8.05 9.03
CA LEU A 125 16.07 -8.19 9.92
C LEU A 125 15.10 -9.30 9.49
N SER A 126 15.44 -10.14 8.50
CA SER A 126 14.54 -11.17 7.98
C SER A 126 14.07 -12.14 9.05
N LEU A 127 14.96 -12.58 9.94
CA LEU A 127 14.62 -13.44 11.08
C LEU A 127 13.67 -12.75 12.07
N THR A 128 13.94 -11.49 12.41
CA THR A 128 13.08 -10.70 13.30
C THR A 128 11.70 -10.46 12.66
N ARG A 129 11.67 -10.15 11.37
CA ARG A 129 10.44 -10.02 10.60
C ARG A 129 9.65 -11.31 10.60
N TYR A 130 10.30 -12.45 10.35
CA TYR A 130 9.68 -13.77 10.36
C TYR A 130 9.04 -14.10 11.71
N ARG A 131 9.78 -13.88 12.82
CA ARG A 131 9.30 -14.13 14.18
C ARG A 131 8.09 -13.26 14.55
N THR A 132 8.07 -12.00 14.10
CA THR A 132 6.98 -11.04 14.40
C THR A 132 5.75 -11.18 13.51
N ILE A 133 5.73 -12.08 12.51
CA ILE A 133 4.56 -12.23 11.60
C ILE A 133 3.29 -12.57 12.38
N GLY A 134 3.38 -13.47 13.36
CA GLY A 134 2.23 -13.90 14.15
C GLY A 134 1.60 -12.73 14.91
N GLU A 135 2.41 -11.98 15.65
CA GLU A 135 1.99 -10.82 16.42
C GLU A 135 1.38 -9.74 15.51
N LYS A 136 2.07 -9.38 14.42
CA LYS A 136 1.57 -8.40 13.45
C LYS A 136 0.23 -8.79 12.86
N TYR A 137 0.04 -10.08 12.58
CA TYR A 137 -1.24 -10.58 12.08
C TYR A 137 -2.35 -10.46 13.12
N GLN A 138 -2.08 -10.69 14.41
CA GLN A 138 -3.06 -10.47 15.47
C GLN A 138 -3.42 -8.98 15.60
N THR A 139 -2.44 -8.08 15.52
CA THR A 139 -2.69 -6.64 15.48
C THR A 139 -3.58 -6.26 14.29
N LEU A 140 -3.31 -6.80 13.10
CA LEU A 140 -4.13 -6.56 11.90
C LEU A 140 -5.55 -7.14 11.99
N LYS A 141 -5.76 -8.20 12.76
CA LYS A 141 -7.10 -8.73 13.04
C LYS A 141 -7.86 -7.84 14.02
N ALA A 142 -7.17 -7.29 15.01
CA ALA A 142 -7.78 -6.40 16.00
C ALA A 142 -8.33 -5.11 15.37
N THR A 143 -7.84 -4.69 14.20
CA THR A 143 -8.39 -3.53 13.47
C THR A 143 -9.70 -3.83 12.72
N HIS A 144 -10.18 -5.09 12.73
CA HIS A 144 -11.42 -5.50 12.08
C HIS A 144 -12.62 -5.57 13.05
N LEU A 145 -12.37 -5.50 14.36
CA LEU A 145 -13.38 -5.44 15.43
C LEU A 145 -13.77 -3.98 15.69
#